data_AF-A0A967MR22-F1
#
_entry.id   AF-A0A967MR22-F1
#
_cell.length_a   1.000
_cell.length_b   1.000
_cell.length_c   1.000
_cell.angle_alpha   90.00
_cell.angle_beta   90.00
_cell.angle_gamma   90.00
#
_symmetry.space_group_name_H-M   'P 1'
#
loop_
_entity.id
_entity.type
_entity.pdbx_description
1 polymer ?
#
loop_
_entity_poly.entity_id
_entity_poly.type
_entity_poly.pdbx_seq_one_letter_code
_entity_poly.pdbx_strand_id
1 'polypeptide(L)'
;IGSASLGVRAEPRDDVAIISLSAGSRASAVFTRNAFCAAPVTVAREHLAGAAPRYLLVNAGNANAGTGTRGLADARSCCEALATRAGCTP
;
A
#
# COMPACT_ATOMS: atom_id res chain seq x y z
N ILE A 1 5.50 -0.65 -14.00
CA ILE A 1 5.41 0.32 -12.88
C ILE A 1 4.74 1.57 -13.41
N GLY A 2 3.83 2.18 -12.64
CA GLY A 2 3.23 3.48 -12.97
C GLY A 2 3.26 4.38 -11.74
N SER A 3 3.36 5.68 -11.94
CA SER A 3 3.37 6.69 -10.89
C SER A 3 2.42 7.84 -11.22
N ALA A 4 1.97 8.54 -10.20
CA ALA A 4 1.12 9.72 -10.32
C ALA A 4 1.28 10.65 -9.12
N SER A 5 0.91 11.92 -9.31
CA SER A 5 0.78 12.91 -8.24
C SER A 5 -0.64 12.93 -7.69
N LEU A 6 -0.78 12.74 -6.38
CA LEU A 6 -2.02 12.93 -5.62
C LEU A 6 -2.04 14.25 -4.83
N GLY A 7 -0.94 15.01 -4.83
CA GLY A 7 -0.85 16.28 -4.12
C GLY A 7 -0.69 16.14 -2.61
N VAL A 8 -0.07 15.05 -2.14
CA VAL A 8 0.25 14.84 -0.72
C VAL A 8 1.28 15.87 -0.23
N ARG A 9 2.13 16.38 -1.13
CA ARG A 9 3.05 17.48 -0.89
C ARG A 9 2.70 18.70 -1.73
N ALA A 10 3.16 19.86 -1.28
CA ALA A 10 2.90 21.14 -1.94
C ALA A 10 3.59 21.24 -3.32
N GLU A 11 4.77 20.64 -3.47
CA GLU A 11 5.47 20.63 -4.75
C GLU A 11 4.85 19.60 -5.70
N PRO A 12 4.62 19.94 -6.99
CA PRO A 12 4.04 19.03 -7.96
C PRO A 12 5.04 17.92 -8.31
N ARG A 13 4.88 16.77 -7.68
CA ARG A 13 5.69 15.57 -7.91
C ARG A 13 4.86 14.32 -7.72
N ASP A 14 5.21 13.27 -8.45
CA ASP A 14 4.61 11.96 -8.22
C ASP A 14 4.88 11.49 -6.79
N ASP A 15 3.82 11.08 -6.11
CA ASP A 15 3.83 10.70 -4.69
C ASP A 15 3.09 9.38 -4.45
N VAL A 16 2.62 8.73 -5.50
CA VAL A 16 2.15 7.35 -5.48
C VAL A 16 2.78 6.57 -6.63
N ALA A 17 3.14 5.31 -6.34
CA ALA A 17 3.59 4.34 -7.31
C ALA A 17 2.80 3.03 -7.17
N ILE A 18 2.48 2.42 -8.30
CA ILE A 18 1.89 1.08 -8.41
C ILE A 18 2.85 0.18 -9.18
N ILE A 19 3.20 -0.95 -8.57
CA ILE A 19 4.04 -1.99 -9.16
C ILE A 19 3.19 -3.24 -9.34
N SER A 20 2.98 -3.67 -10.58
CA SER A 20 2.33 -4.94 -10.90
C SER A 20 3.34 -6.08 -10.87
N LEU A 21 2.96 -7.21 -10.29
CA LEU A 21 3.72 -8.45 -10.29
C LEU A 21 3.09 -9.43 -11.28
N SER A 22 3.92 -10.11 -12.08
CA SER A 22 3.48 -11.10 -13.05
C SER A 22 2.73 -12.25 -12.37
N ALA A 23 1.78 -12.88 -13.07
CA ALA A 23 1.08 -14.04 -12.56
C ALA A 23 2.06 -15.16 -12.18
N GLY A 24 1.83 -15.82 -11.04
CA GLY A 24 2.72 -16.85 -10.49
C GLY A 24 3.95 -16.31 -9.73
N SER A 25 4.09 -14.98 -9.60
CA SER A 25 5.17 -14.40 -8.78
C SER A 25 5.06 -14.83 -7.32
N ARG A 26 6.22 -14.99 -6.68
CA ARG A 26 6.34 -15.19 -5.23
C ARG A 26 6.85 -13.91 -4.60
N ALA A 27 6.29 -13.55 -3.45
CA ALA A 27 6.76 -12.40 -2.67
C ALA A 27 7.15 -12.85 -1.26
N SER A 28 8.17 -12.20 -0.72
CA SER A 28 8.54 -12.25 0.69
C SER A 28 8.90 -10.83 1.11
N ALA A 29 8.56 -10.45 2.33
CA ALA A 29 8.84 -9.13 2.84
C ALA A 29 9.21 -9.20 4.33
N VAL A 30 10.10 -8.29 4.72
CA VAL A 30 10.39 -8.01 6.13
C VAL A 30 9.82 -6.65 6.46
N PHE A 31 9.17 -6.55 7.62
CA PHE A 31 8.52 -5.34 8.07
C PHE A 31 9.20 -4.80 9.31
N THR A 32 9.08 -3.49 9.54
CA THR A 32 9.58 -2.88 10.77
C THR A 32 8.95 -3.52 12.02
N ARG A 33 9.75 -3.66 13.08
CA ARG A 33 9.31 -4.13 14.41
C ARG A 33 8.94 -2.96 15.34
N ASN A 34 8.91 -1.73 14.83
CA ASN A 34 8.56 -0.55 15.61
C ASN A 34 7.13 -0.69 16.18
N ALA A 35 6.94 -0.40 17.47
CA ALA A 35 5.64 -0.42 18.15
C ALA A 35 4.64 0.58 17.55
N PHE A 36 5.14 1.70 17.02
CA PHE A 36 4.42 2.71 16.24
C PHE A 36 4.44 2.39 14.73
N CYS A 37 4.25 1.13 14.35
CA CYS A 37 4.19 0.76 12.94
C CYS A 37 3.03 1.48 12.24
N ALA A 38 3.29 2.01 11.05
CA ALA A 38 2.29 2.70 10.26
C ALA A 38 1.16 1.76 9.83
N ALA A 39 -0.05 2.29 9.65
CA ALA A 39 -1.20 1.49 9.25
C ALA A 39 -0.95 0.65 7.97
N PRO A 40 -0.27 1.15 6.91
CA PRO A 40 0.04 0.35 5.73
C PRO A 40 0.91 -0.87 6.01
N VAL A 41 1.76 -0.83 7.05
CA VAL A 41 2.61 -1.98 7.43
C VAL A 41 1.77 -3.12 8.00
N THR A 42 0.71 -2.81 8.76
CA THR A 42 -0.21 -3.82 9.28
C THR A 42 -1.01 -4.44 8.14
N VAL A 43 -1.58 -3.63 7.25
CA VAL A 43 -2.33 -4.12 6.07
C VAL A 43 -1.45 -4.97 5.16
N ALA A 44 -0.23 -4.53 4.86
CA ALA A 44 0.69 -5.29 4.01
C ALA A 44 1.07 -6.66 4.62
N ARG A 45 1.20 -6.76 5.96
CA ARG A 45 1.42 -8.04 6.64
C ARG A 45 0.24 -8.98 6.50
N GLU A 46 -0.98 -8.47 6.72
CA GLU A 46 -2.20 -9.26 6.58
C GLU A 46 -2.38 -9.78 5.16
N HIS A 47 -2.19 -8.93 4.15
CA HIS A 47 -2.37 -9.32 2.74
C HIS A 47 -1.31 -10.36 2.32
N LEU A 48 -0.04 -10.15 2.70
CA LEU A 48 1.03 -11.11 2.41
C LEU A 48 0.82 -12.46 3.10
N ALA A 49 0.22 -12.47 4.31
CA ALA A 49 -0.11 -13.70 5.01
C ALA A 49 -1.29 -14.46 4.36
N GLY A 50 -2.20 -13.75 3.68
CA GLY A 50 -3.33 -14.34 2.97
C GLY A 50 -2.98 -14.90 1.60
N ALA A 51 -2.23 -14.15 0.79
CA ALA A 51 -1.85 -14.57 -0.57
C ALA A 51 -0.62 -13.82 -1.09
N ALA A 52 -0.01 -14.35 -2.16
CA ALA A 52 1.02 -13.61 -2.89
C ALA A 52 0.39 -12.37 -3.56
N PRO A 53 0.91 -11.15 -3.31
CA PRO A 53 0.33 -9.93 -3.88
C PRO A 53 0.51 -9.89 -5.40
N ARG A 54 -0.48 -9.32 -6.09
CA ARG A 54 -0.39 -8.99 -7.52
C ARG A 54 0.08 -7.56 -7.76
N TYR A 55 -0.06 -6.69 -6.77
CA TYR A 55 0.31 -5.29 -6.85
C TYR A 55 0.94 -4.81 -5.55
N LEU A 56 1.86 -3.86 -5.66
CA LEU A 56 2.37 -3.06 -4.55
C LEU A 56 1.90 -1.63 -4.76
N LEU A 57 1.19 -1.07 -3.78
CA LEU A 57 0.80 0.33 -3.74
C LEU A 57 1.71 1.05 -2.74
N VAL A 58 2.49 2.02 -3.22
CA VAL A 58 3.47 2.75 -2.43
C VAL A 58 3.11 4.23 -2.47
N ASN A 59 3.01 4.85 -1.31
CA ASN A 59 2.81 6.28 -1.18
C ASN A 59 4.06 6.97 -0.61
N ALA A 60 4.24 8.24 -0.96
CA ALA A 60 5.32 9.08 -0.51
C ALA A 60 4.76 10.40 0.05
N GLY A 61 5.48 11.01 0.98
CA GLY A 61 5.11 12.30 1.55
C GLY A 61 4.19 12.25 2.77
N ASN A 62 3.41 11.20 2.95
CA ASN A 62 2.69 10.92 4.18
C ASN A 62 2.84 9.45 4.54
N ALA A 63 3.44 9.13 5.70
CA ALA A 63 3.66 7.74 6.08
C ALA A 63 2.38 7.00 6.54
N ASN A 64 1.30 7.73 6.86
CA ASN A 64 0.11 7.19 7.53
C ASN A 64 0.48 6.46 8.84
N ALA A 65 1.32 7.09 9.66
CA ALA A 65 1.78 6.59 10.95
C ALA A 65 1.13 7.36 12.10
N GLY A 66 0.75 6.67 13.19
CA GLY A 66 0.14 7.32 14.35
C GLY A 66 -1.29 7.86 14.12
N THR A 67 -1.96 7.42 13.05
CA THR A 67 -3.27 7.90 12.58
C THR A 67 -4.47 7.09 13.10
N GLY A 68 -4.21 6.07 13.93
CA GLY A 68 -5.24 5.25 14.58
C GLY A 68 -6.11 4.45 13.62
N THR A 69 -7.36 4.22 14.01
CA THR A 69 -8.34 3.42 13.25
C THR A 69 -8.64 4.02 11.87
N ARG A 70 -8.67 5.35 11.77
CA ARG A 70 -8.84 6.06 10.50
C ARG A 70 -7.73 5.70 9.52
N GLY A 71 -6.47 5.76 9.95
CA GLY A 71 -5.34 5.40 9.09
C GLY A 71 -5.39 3.96 8.59
N LEU A 72 -5.87 3.03 9.41
CA LEU A 72 -6.09 1.64 9.02
C LEU A 72 -7.19 1.51 7.97
N ALA A 73 -8.31 2.21 8.16
CA ALA A 73 -9.40 2.25 7.17
C ALA A 73 -8.95 2.87 5.84
N ASP A 74 -8.22 3.99 5.88
CA ASP A 74 -7.67 4.66 4.69
C ASP A 74 -6.74 3.71 3.91
N ALA A 75 -5.84 3.00 4.61
CA ALA A 75 -4.93 2.03 3.98
C ALA A 75 -5.69 0.88 3.30
N ARG A 76 -6.72 0.31 3.96
CA ARG A 76 -7.56 -0.73 3.36
C ARG A 76 -8.33 -0.22 2.15
N SER A 77 -8.91 0.97 2.24
CA SER A 77 -9.67 1.60 1.15
C SER A 77 -8.79 1.82 -0.09
N CYS A 78 -7.53 2.24 0.09
CA CYS A 78 -6.58 2.36 -1.01
C CYS A 78 -6.30 1.01 -1.70
N CYS A 79 -6.07 -0.05 -0.92
CA CYS A 79 -5.88 -1.41 -1.47
C CYS A 79 -7.13 -1.91 -2.19
N GLU A 80 -8.31 -1.70 -1.60
CA GLU A 80 -9.59 -2.08 -2.18
C GLU A 80 -9.86 -1.35 -3.50
N ALA A 81 -9.66 -0.04 -3.54
CA ALA A 81 -9.83 0.74 -4.76
C ALA A 81 -8.90 0.27 -5.90
N LEU A 82 -7.64 -0.06 -5.58
CA LEU A 82 -6.72 -0.62 -6.56
C LEU A 82 -7.18 -2.01 -7.03
N ALA A 83 -7.59 -2.87 -6.10
CA ALA A 83 -8.02 -4.22 -6.39
C ALA A 83 -9.28 -4.25 -7.26
N THR A 84 -10.26 -3.39 -6.98
CA THR A 84 -11.47 -3.21 -7.81
C THR A 84 -11.09 -2.81 -9.23
N ARG A 85 -10.19 -1.82 -9.41
CA ARG A 85 -9.76 -1.37 -10.74
C ARG A 85 -8.94 -2.42 -11.48
N ALA A 86 -8.20 -3.26 -10.76
CA ALA A 86 -7.35 -4.30 -11.33
C ALA A 86 -8.06 -5.66 -11.53
N GLY A 87 -9.29 -5.81 -11.01
CA GLY A 87 -10.02 -7.07 -11.04
C GLY A 87 -9.33 -8.17 -10.22
N CYS A 88 -8.84 -7.84 -9.02
CA CYS A 88 -8.28 -8.81 -8.08
C CYS A 88 -8.87 -8.63 -6.68
N THR A 89 -8.51 -9.52 -5.76
CA THR A 89 -8.81 -9.34 -4.34
C THR A 89 -7.87 -8.29 -3.73
N PRO A 90 -8.33 -7.52 -2.74
CA PRO A 90 -7.48 -6.60 -1.97
C PRO A 90 -6.29 -7.28 -1.32
#